data_AF-A0A925GE72-F1
#
_entry.id   AF-A0A925GE72-F1
#
_cell.length_a   1.000
_cell.length_b   1.000
_cell.length_c   1.000
_cell.angle_alpha   90.00
_cell.angle_beta   90.00
_cell.angle_gamma   90.00
#
_symmetry.space_group_name_H-M   'P 1'
#
loop_
_entity.id
_entity.type
_entity.pdbx_description
1 polymer ?
#
loop_
_entity_poly.entity_id
_entity_poly.type
_entity_poly.pdbx_seq_one_letter_code
_entity_poly.pdbx_strand_id
1 'polypeptide(L)'
;MTRSKRMVNSADQLLDGTSPVCHFHSKLMQKEPRVGGAWEWHQDYGYWYKNEFLLPDQMVSVMIAITKATKENGCLQVIKGTHKMGRVEHGITGEQNGAAQRYVDLALETMELVYVELNPGDALFFHSNLLHRSEANLSDAPRWSMISCYNRQENKPYNEKSTSCVTPISVVPDEALLDTKATGLVSVDFLDKESDVSIKS
;
A
#
# COMPACT_ATOMS: atom_id res chain seq x y z
N MET A 1 -4.58 -14.45 -1.99
CA MET A 1 -5.35 -13.38 -1.32
C MET A 1 -5.64 -12.22 -2.26
N THR A 2 -4.63 -11.67 -2.94
CA THR A 2 -4.79 -10.56 -3.91
C THR A 2 -5.70 -10.84 -5.10
N ARG A 3 -5.97 -12.12 -5.36
CA ARG A 3 -6.86 -12.59 -6.43
C ARG A 3 -8.24 -13.05 -5.93
N SER A 4 -8.49 -12.99 -4.62
CA SER A 4 -9.73 -13.52 -4.07
C SER A 4 -10.93 -12.66 -4.49
N LYS A 5 -12.09 -13.28 -4.66
CA LYS A 5 -13.31 -12.61 -5.10
C LYS A 5 -13.66 -11.42 -4.21
N ARG A 6 -13.63 -11.54 -2.88
CA ARG A 6 -13.95 -10.41 -1.98
C ARG A 6 -13.00 -9.22 -2.18
N MET A 7 -11.73 -9.50 -2.41
CA MET A 7 -10.69 -8.48 -2.53
C MET A 7 -10.85 -7.72 -3.84
N VAL A 8 -10.93 -8.45 -4.95
CA VAL A 8 -11.04 -7.87 -6.29
C VAL A 8 -12.36 -7.12 -6.44
N ASN A 9 -13.48 -7.68 -5.97
CA ASN A 9 -14.79 -7.02 -6.05
C ASN A 9 -14.88 -5.76 -5.17
N SER A 10 -14.16 -5.71 -4.05
CA SER A 10 -14.13 -4.50 -3.21
C SER A 10 -13.29 -3.41 -3.86
N ALA A 11 -12.15 -3.77 -4.46
CA ALA A 11 -11.35 -2.83 -5.24
C ALA A 11 -12.15 -2.30 -6.45
N ASP A 12 -12.84 -3.19 -7.17
CA ASP A 12 -13.67 -2.84 -8.33
C ASP A 12 -14.74 -1.80 -8.03
N GLN A 13 -15.35 -1.84 -6.83
CA GLN A 13 -16.35 -0.85 -6.41
C GLN A 13 -15.77 0.51 -6.03
N LEU A 14 -14.47 0.57 -5.69
CA LEU A 14 -13.80 1.79 -5.22
C LEU A 14 -13.04 2.51 -6.33
N LEU A 15 -12.72 1.82 -7.42
CA LEU A 15 -11.98 2.35 -8.56
C LEU A 15 -12.92 3.02 -9.56
N ASP A 16 -12.55 4.21 -10.03
CA ASP A 16 -13.23 4.82 -11.17
C ASP A 16 -13.07 3.99 -12.45
N GLY A 17 -13.99 4.15 -13.41
CA GLY A 17 -14.01 3.40 -14.67
C GLY A 17 -14.62 2.00 -14.55
N THR A 18 -14.66 1.28 -15.67
CA THR A 18 -15.31 -0.03 -15.77
C THR A 18 -14.45 -1.10 -16.42
N SER A 19 -13.21 -0.77 -16.80
CA SER A 19 -12.28 -1.75 -17.34
C SER A 19 -11.86 -2.76 -16.25
N PRO A 20 -11.44 -3.99 -16.62
CA PRO A 20 -11.09 -5.02 -15.64
C PRO A 20 -10.04 -4.56 -14.63
N VAL A 21 -10.16 -5.06 -13.39
CA VAL A 21 -9.17 -4.81 -12.33
C VAL A 21 -7.90 -5.61 -12.59
N CYS A 22 -6.77 -4.92 -12.50
CA CYS A 22 -5.41 -5.45 -12.62
C CYS A 22 -4.68 -5.33 -11.29
N HIS A 23 -3.71 -6.21 -11.05
CA HIS A 23 -2.84 -6.13 -9.87
C HIS A 23 -1.57 -5.38 -10.25
N PHE A 24 -1.25 -4.32 -9.52
CA PHE A 24 -0.02 -3.58 -9.79
C PHE A 24 1.18 -4.25 -9.10
N HIS A 25 1.26 -4.14 -7.77
CA HIS A 25 2.29 -4.78 -6.96
C HIS A 25 1.75 -5.12 -5.57
N SER A 26 2.50 -5.98 -4.87
CA SER A 26 2.28 -6.28 -3.47
C SER A 26 3.58 -6.20 -2.71
N LYS A 27 3.49 -5.79 -1.44
CA LYS A 27 4.62 -5.70 -0.53
C LYS A 27 4.24 -6.34 0.79
N LEU A 28 5.13 -7.15 1.34
CA LEU A 28 5.07 -7.58 2.73
C LEU A 28 5.86 -6.58 3.55
N MET A 29 5.22 -5.98 4.55
CA MET A 29 5.81 -4.96 5.39
C MET A 29 5.95 -5.47 6.81
N GLN A 30 7.18 -5.38 7.31
CA GLN A 30 7.53 -5.65 8.69
C GLN A 30 7.89 -4.34 9.39
N LYS A 31 7.34 -4.14 10.59
CA LYS A 31 7.85 -3.19 11.57
C LYS A 31 8.55 -3.97 12.67
N GLU A 32 9.88 -3.88 12.72
CA GLU A 32 10.70 -4.55 13.71
C GLU A 32 10.41 -4.04 15.14
N PRO A 33 10.42 -4.91 16.17
CA PRO A 33 10.23 -4.51 17.56
C PRO A 33 11.28 -3.48 17.99
N ARG A 34 10.85 -2.40 18.64
CA ARG A 34 11.72 -1.37 19.23
C ARG A 34 12.69 -0.68 18.25
N VAL A 35 12.54 -0.87 16.94
CA VAL A 35 13.39 -0.25 15.92
C VAL A 35 12.71 0.99 15.33
N GLY A 36 13.47 2.08 15.31
CA GLY A 36 13.05 3.38 14.79
C GLY A 36 13.16 3.44 13.27
N GLY A 37 12.02 3.28 12.59
CA GLY A 37 11.86 3.64 11.19
C GLY A 37 10.44 4.13 10.97
N ALA A 38 10.24 5.44 11.01
CA ALA A 38 8.98 6.04 10.60
C ALA A 38 8.91 6.03 9.06
N TRP A 39 7.74 5.70 8.52
CA TRP A 39 7.42 6.10 7.16
C TRP A 39 7.00 7.55 7.25
N GLU A 40 7.62 8.41 6.46
CA GLU A 40 7.27 9.83 6.42
C GLU A 40 5.87 10.02 5.80
N TRP A 41 5.27 11.19 6.00
CA TRP A 41 4.03 11.52 5.32
C TRP A 41 4.20 11.44 3.80
N HIS A 42 3.39 10.62 3.14
CA HIS A 42 3.44 10.44 1.71
C HIS A 42 2.07 10.12 1.12
N GLN A 43 2.05 10.09 -0.22
CA GLN A 43 0.97 9.54 -1.01
C GLN A 43 1.59 8.43 -1.86
N ASP A 44 0.93 7.28 -1.97
CA ASP A 44 1.38 6.18 -2.82
C ASP A 44 1.55 6.65 -4.26
N TYR A 45 0.62 7.46 -4.74
CA TYR A 45 0.69 8.07 -6.06
C TYR A 45 1.92 8.97 -6.24
N GLY A 46 2.52 9.49 -5.17
CA GLY A 46 3.79 10.20 -5.26
C GLY A 46 4.89 9.34 -5.89
N TYR A 47 4.92 8.04 -5.55
CA TYR A 47 5.80 7.06 -6.18
C TYR A 47 5.29 6.66 -7.57
N TRP A 48 4.00 6.35 -7.69
CA TRP A 48 3.42 5.82 -8.94
C TRP A 48 3.35 6.85 -10.05
N TYR A 49 3.39 8.14 -9.72
CA TYR A 49 3.52 9.22 -10.68
C TYR A 49 4.81 9.10 -11.50
N LYS A 50 5.89 8.53 -10.93
CA LYS A 50 7.13 8.25 -11.66
C LYS A 50 7.00 7.05 -12.62
N ASN A 51 6.01 6.18 -12.41
CA ASN A 51 5.63 5.15 -13.37
C ASN A 51 4.75 5.71 -14.50
N GLU A 52 4.44 7.01 -14.46
CA GLU A 52 3.64 7.71 -15.46
C GLU A 52 2.21 7.16 -15.58
N PHE A 53 1.61 6.72 -14.47
CA PHE A 53 0.15 6.58 -14.42
C PHE A 53 -0.50 7.96 -14.49
N LEU A 54 -1.63 8.07 -15.19
CA LEU A 54 -2.31 9.36 -15.42
C LEU A 54 -3.60 9.50 -14.61
N LEU A 55 -4.21 8.38 -14.20
CA LEU A 55 -5.53 8.36 -13.57
C LEU A 55 -5.43 7.82 -12.13
N PRO A 56 -5.13 8.66 -11.12
CA PRO A 56 -4.96 8.21 -9.74
C PRO A 56 -6.23 7.62 -9.13
N ASP A 57 -7.41 8.10 -9.55
CA ASP A 57 -8.73 7.61 -9.12
C ASP A 57 -9.04 6.19 -9.65
N GLN A 58 -8.24 5.73 -10.62
CA GLN A 58 -8.24 4.36 -11.12
C GLN A 58 -7.21 3.47 -10.42
N MET A 59 -6.66 3.91 -9.28
CA MET A 59 -5.70 3.14 -8.47
C MET A 59 -6.08 3.13 -6.98
N VAL A 60 -5.92 1.98 -6.32
CA VAL A 60 -6.25 1.81 -4.89
C VAL A 60 -5.24 0.91 -4.18
N SER A 61 -4.89 1.27 -2.96
CA SER A 61 -4.08 0.45 -2.06
C SER A 61 -4.98 -0.30 -1.08
N VAL A 62 -4.61 -1.55 -0.80
CA VAL A 62 -5.26 -2.37 0.22
C VAL A 62 -4.22 -2.92 1.16
N MET A 63 -4.26 -2.49 2.42
CA MET A 63 -3.43 -2.99 3.50
C MET A 63 -4.21 -4.02 4.31
N ILE A 64 -3.61 -5.17 4.55
CA ILE A 64 -4.22 -6.27 5.30
C ILE A 64 -3.33 -6.58 6.49
N ALA A 65 -3.92 -6.49 7.68
CA ALA A 65 -3.22 -6.77 8.92
C ALA A 65 -2.99 -8.28 9.05
N ILE A 66 -1.71 -8.71 9.02
CA ILE A 66 -1.35 -10.11 9.29
C ILE A 66 -1.29 -10.33 10.81
N THR A 67 -0.71 -9.35 11.51
CA THR A 67 -0.75 -9.24 12.97
C THR A 67 -1.56 -8.02 13.38
N LYS A 68 -1.98 -7.96 14.64
CA LYS A 68 -2.70 -6.79 15.18
C LYS A 68 -1.89 -5.51 14.97
N ALA A 69 -2.54 -4.47 14.44
CA ALA A 69 -1.98 -3.14 14.30
C ALA A 69 -2.59 -2.23 15.37
N THR A 70 -1.75 -1.67 16.22
CA THR A 70 -2.10 -0.74 17.29
C THR A 70 -1.32 0.56 17.16
N LYS A 71 -1.72 1.59 17.90
CA LYS A 71 -0.92 2.83 18.00
C LYS A 71 0.50 2.55 18.48
N GLU A 72 0.64 1.70 19.49
CA GLU A 72 1.92 1.32 20.10
C GLU A 72 2.88 0.64 19.11
N ASN A 73 2.36 -0.26 18.28
CA ASN A 73 3.18 -0.98 17.30
C ASN A 73 3.19 -0.31 15.90
N GLY A 74 2.85 1.00 15.84
CA GLY A 74 3.06 1.87 14.69
C GLY A 74 1.95 1.82 13.63
N CYS A 75 0.66 1.89 14.01
CA CYS A 75 -0.46 1.76 13.05
C CYS A 75 -0.41 2.83 11.98
N LEU A 76 -1.06 2.53 10.84
CA LEU A 76 -1.17 3.51 9.80
C LEU A 76 -1.88 4.73 10.38
N GLN A 77 -1.32 5.89 10.11
CA GLN A 77 -1.95 7.18 10.39
C GLN A 77 -2.37 7.76 9.06
N VAL A 78 -3.58 8.32 9.01
CA VAL A 78 -4.12 8.97 7.82
C VAL A 78 -4.67 10.32 8.19
N ILE A 79 -4.54 11.29 7.29
CA ILE A 79 -5.27 12.56 7.41
C ILE A 79 -6.53 12.42 6.59
N LYS A 80 -7.66 12.26 7.26
CA LYS A 80 -8.94 11.89 6.65
C LYS A 80 -9.39 12.96 5.66
N GLY A 81 -9.79 12.52 4.47
CA GLY A 81 -10.29 13.40 3.41
C GLY A 81 -9.22 13.93 2.45
N THR A 82 -7.94 13.79 2.77
CA THR A 82 -6.84 14.34 1.94
C THR A 82 -6.70 13.72 0.55
N HIS A 83 -7.29 12.55 0.30
CA HIS A 83 -7.38 12.01 -1.06
C HIS A 83 -8.05 12.97 -2.05
N LYS A 84 -8.93 13.87 -1.57
CA LYS A 84 -9.60 14.90 -2.37
C LYS A 84 -8.72 16.11 -2.68
N MET A 85 -7.55 16.23 -2.06
CA MET A 85 -6.57 17.28 -2.39
C MET A 85 -5.82 17.00 -3.69
N GLY A 86 -5.99 15.80 -4.26
CA GLY A 86 -5.18 15.33 -5.37
C GLY A 86 -3.75 15.03 -4.93
N ARG A 87 -2.83 14.93 -5.90
CA ARG A 87 -1.41 14.74 -5.64
C ARG A 87 -0.78 16.07 -5.22
N VAL A 88 -0.19 16.14 -4.03
CA VAL A 88 0.61 17.30 -3.62
C VAL A 88 2.04 17.19 -4.16
N GLU A 89 2.85 18.24 -4.05
CA GLU A 89 4.26 18.14 -4.38
C GLU A 89 4.95 17.08 -3.52
N HIS A 90 5.83 16.29 -4.15
CA HIS A 90 6.71 15.33 -3.45
C HIS A 90 8.16 15.75 -3.63
N GLY A 91 8.96 15.49 -2.60
CA GLY A 91 10.40 15.65 -2.62
C GLY A 91 11.09 14.45 -1.96
N ILE A 92 12.41 14.50 -1.88
CA ILE A 92 13.16 13.52 -1.09
C ILE A 92 13.13 13.97 0.37
N THR A 93 12.56 13.15 1.24
CA THR A 93 12.53 13.34 2.70
C THR A 93 13.20 12.12 3.33
N GLY A 94 14.40 12.30 3.86
CA GLY A 94 15.27 11.18 4.23
C GLY A 94 15.63 10.36 2.98
N GLU A 95 15.30 9.07 2.98
CA GLU A 95 15.45 8.17 1.83
C GLU A 95 14.12 7.92 1.08
N GLN A 96 13.06 8.66 1.43
CA GLN A 96 11.69 8.42 0.94
C GLN A 96 11.19 9.54 0.04
N ASN A 97 10.20 9.23 -0.79
CA ASN A 97 9.50 10.22 -1.61
C ASN A 97 8.35 10.82 -0.78
N GLY A 98 8.70 11.76 0.08
CA GLY A 98 7.79 12.39 1.04
C GLY A 98 6.91 13.45 0.39
N ALA A 99 5.70 13.61 0.91
CA ALA A 99 4.85 14.75 0.58
C ALA A 99 5.46 16.04 1.14
N ALA A 100 5.32 17.15 0.42
CA ALA A 100 5.82 18.44 0.88
C ALA A 100 5.18 18.83 2.21
N GLN A 101 6.01 19.01 3.24
CA GLN A 101 5.59 19.18 4.63
C GLN A 101 4.57 20.32 4.80
N ARG A 102 4.69 21.40 4.02
CA ARG A 102 3.75 22.53 4.08
C ARG A 102 2.29 22.10 3.85
N TYR A 103 2.01 21.18 2.92
CA TYR A 103 0.65 20.71 2.67
C TYR A 103 0.17 19.78 3.78
N VAL A 104 1.08 18.97 4.33
CA VAL A 104 0.80 18.09 5.47
C VAL A 104 0.39 18.93 6.68
N ASP A 105 1.14 19.99 7.00
CA ASP A 105 0.86 20.89 8.13
C ASP A 105 -0.51 21.55 7.98
N LEU A 106 -0.80 22.11 6.80
CA LEU A 106 -2.11 22.71 6.48
C LEU A 106 -3.27 21.70 6.57
N ALA A 107 -3.04 20.46 6.15
CA ALA A 107 -4.03 19.40 6.27
C ALA A 107 -4.26 19.01 7.74
N LEU A 108 -3.21 18.93 8.56
CA LEU A 108 -3.32 18.65 10.00
C LEU A 108 -3.98 19.79 10.78
N GLU A 109 -3.88 21.03 10.33
CA GLU A 109 -4.57 22.19 10.93
C GLU A 109 -6.10 22.14 10.70
N THR A 110 -6.56 21.50 9.63
CA THR A 110 -7.94 21.63 9.14
C THR A 110 -8.71 20.31 9.02
N MET A 111 -8.02 19.16 9.08
CA MET A 111 -8.59 17.84 8.85
C MET A 111 -8.24 16.88 9.99
N GLU A 112 -9.01 15.79 10.09
CA GLU A 112 -8.90 14.81 11.17
C GLU A 112 -7.71 13.85 10.96
N LEU A 113 -6.79 13.79 11.94
CA LEU A 113 -5.77 12.73 12.03
C LEU A 113 -6.38 11.47 12.63
N VAL A 114 -6.36 10.37 11.88
CA VAL A 114 -6.91 9.08 12.30
C VAL A 114 -5.80 8.03 12.40
N TYR A 115 -5.76 7.34 13.54
CA TYR A 115 -4.93 6.15 13.75
C TYR A 115 -5.76 4.92 13.43
N VAL A 116 -5.34 4.15 12.43
CA VAL A 116 -6.08 2.99 11.92
C VAL A 116 -5.61 1.72 12.61
N GLU A 117 -6.19 1.43 13.78
CA GLU A 117 -5.96 0.16 14.48
C GLU A 117 -6.77 -0.97 13.84
N LEU A 118 -6.14 -2.12 13.64
CA LEU A 118 -6.69 -3.26 12.89
C LEU A 118 -6.40 -4.57 13.62
N ASN A 119 -7.34 -5.51 13.57
CA ASN A 119 -7.12 -6.88 14.01
C ASN A 119 -6.56 -7.75 12.87
N PRO A 120 -5.90 -8.88 13.17
CA PRO A 120 -5.49 -9.83 12.14
C PRO A 120 -6.66 -10.21 11.22
N GLY A 121 -6.45 -10.07 9.91
CA GLY A 121 -7.45 -10.33 8.88
C GLY A 121 -8.25 -9.11 8.42
N ASP A 122 -8.23 -8.00 9.17
CA ASP A 122 -8.89 -6.76 8.74
C ASP A 122 -8.16 -6.17 7.50
N ALA A 123 -8.94 -5.58 6.60
CA ALA A 123 -8.46 -4.93 5.39
C ALA A 123 -8.83 -3.44 5.39
N LEU A 124 -7.83 -2.59 5.16
CA LEU A 124 -7.98 -1.16 4.93
C LEU A 124 -7.78 -0.86 3.45
N PHE A 125 -8.83 -0.37 2.80
CA PHE A 125 -8.75 0.18 1.44
C PHE A 125 -8.55 1.69 1.52
N PHE A 126 -7.62 2.23 0.75
CA PHE A 126 -7.39 3.67 0.71
C PHE A 126 -6.90 4.13 -0.65
N HIS A 127 -7.30 5.35 -0.98
CA HIS A 127 -6.95 6.00 -2.24
C HIS A 127 -5.46 6.32 -2.32
N SER A 128 -4.90 6.26 -3.53
CA SER A 128 -3.47 6.49 -3.82
C SER A 128 -2.96 7.87 -3.38
N ASN A 129 -3.85 8.87 -3.36
CA ASN A 129 -3.59 10.23 -2.86
C ASN A 129 -3.96 10.46 -1.38
N LEU A 130 -4.37 9.45 -0.61
CA LEU A 130 -4.59 9.68 0.82
C LEU A 130 -3.24 9.95 1.49
N LEU A 131 -3.10 11.08 2.18
CA LEU A 131 -1.89 11.34 2.99
C LEU A 131 -1.87 10.35 4.15
N HIS A 132 -0.82 9.55 4.20
CA HIS A 132 -0.64 8.53 5.22
C HIS A 132 0.83 8.38 5.64
N ARG A 133 1.02 7.83 6.83
CA ARG A 133 2.33 7.52 7.40
C ARG A 133 2.24 6.37 8.40
N SER A 134 3.38 5.91 8.92
CA SER A 134 3.39 4.98 10.06
C SER A 134 4.60 5.20 10.95
N GLU A 135 4.37 5.25 12.26
CA GLU A 135 5.42 5.49 13.27
C GLU A 135 6.27 4.25 13.53
N ALA A 136 7.34 4.43 14.33
CA ALA A 136 8.13 3.31 14.84
C ALA A 136 7.27 2.30 15.61
N ASN A 137 7.69 1.04 15.63
CA ASN A 137 7.08 0.01 16.47
C ASN A 137 7.76 0.02 17.83
N LEU A 138 7.04 0.44 18.86
CA LEU A 138 7.55 0.52 20.24
C LEU A 138 7.25 -0.75 21.06
N SER A 139 6.51 -1.69 20.49
CA SER A 139 6.17 -2.96 21.14
C SER A 139 7.30 -3.99 21.02
N ASP A 140 7.12 -5.10 21.75
CA ASP A 140 8.08 -6.21 21.81
C ASP A 140 7.89 -7.26 20.71
N ALA A 141 6.87 -7.11 19.87
CA ALA A 141 6.55 -8.06 18.80
C ALA A 141 6.61 -7.39 17.42
N PRO A 142 7.05 -8.11 16.37
CA PRO A 142 7.05 -7.56 15.03
C PRO A 142 5.61 -7.39 14.57
N ARG A 143 5.35 -6.32 13.82
CA ARG A 143 4.07 -6.16 13.13
C ARG A 143 4.21 -6.40 11.64
N TRP A 144 3.40 -7.31 11.14
CA TRP A 144 3.31 -7.70 9.76
C TRP A 144 2.04 -7.18 9.10
N SER A 145 2.19 -6.69 7.88
CA SER A 145 1.08 -6.25 7.05
C SER A 145 1.39 -6.55 5.60
N MET A 146 0.40 -6.92 4.82
CA MET A 146 0.55 -7.05 3.37
C MET A 146 -0.20 -5.91 2.69
N ILE A 147 0.49 -5.17 1.83
CA ILE A 147 -0.13 -4.13 1.01
C ILE A 147 -0.19 -4.65 -0.42
N SER A 148 -1.34 -4.48 -1.07
CA SER A 148 -1.54 -4.80 -2.48
C SER A 148 -2.22 -3.64 -3.18
N CYS A 149 -1.73 -3.29 -4.35
CA CYS A 149 -2.21 -2.15 -5.11
C CYS A 149 -2.91 -2.64 -6.37
N TYR A 150 -4.07 -2.08 -6.66
CA TYR A 150 -4.86 -2.40 -7.85
C TYR A 150 -4.94 -1.20 -8.77
N ASN A 151 -5.12 -1.49 -10.05
CA ASN A 151 -5.23 -0.52 -11.12
C ASN A 151 -6.33 -0.94 -12.10
N ARG A 152 -6.96 0.01 -12.80
CA ARG A 152 -7.80 -0.30 -13.97
C ARG A 152 -6.94 -0.67 -15.18
N GLN A 153 -7.36 -1.66 -15.95
CA GLN A 153 -6.64 -2.09 -17.15
C GLN A 153 -6.37 -0.93 -18.14
N GLU A 154 -7.29 0.04 -18.24
CA GLU A 154 -7.17 1.17 -19.16
C GLU A 154 -6.19 2.26 -18.69
N ASN A 155 -5.87 2.34 -17.40
CA ASN A 155 -4.87 3.26 -16.86
C ASN A 155 -3.47 2.71 -17.12
N LYS A 156 -2.98 2.92 -18.35
CA LYS A 156 -1.66 2.45 -18.79
C LYS A 156 -0.55 3.27 -18.12
N PRO A 157 0.45 2.61 -17.49
CA PRO A 157 1.69 3.30 -17.18
C PRO A 157 2.54 3.45 -18.43
N TYR A 158 3.32 4.52 -18.49
CA TYR A 158 4.26 4.78 -19.57
C TYR A 158 5.73 4.53 -19.15
N ASN A 159 5.98 4.39 -17.85
CA ASN A 159 7.29 4.07 -17.28
C ASN A 159 7.21 2.94 -16.22
N GLU A 160 6.61 1.81 -16.61
CA GLU A 160 6.58 0.57 -15.84
C GLU A 160 6.88 -0.60 -16.77
N LYS A 161 7.81 -1.48 -16.37
CA LYS A 161 8.22 -2.63 -17.19
C LYS A 161 7.26 -3.80 -17.00
N SER A 162 6.69 -3.94 -15.80
CA SER A 162 5.76 -5.01 -15.49
C SER A 162 4.41 -4.79 -16.16
N THR A 163 3.91 -5.82 -16.84
CA THR A 163 2.57 -5.83 -17.42
C THR A 163 1.47 -6.21 -16.42
N SER A 164 1.82 -6.53 -15.17
CA SER A 164 0.85 -6.93 -14.13
C SER A 164 -0.26 -5.89 -13.97
N CYS A 165 0.12 -4.61 -13.93
CA CYS A 165 -0.77 -3.46 -13.75
C CYS A 165 -1.79 -3.25 -14.88
N VAL A 166 -1.67 -3.97 -16.00
CA VAL A 166 -2.57 -3.91 -17.16
C VAL A 166 -3.07 -5.29 -17.62
N THR A 167 -2.72 -6.35 -16.87
CA THR A 167 -3.18 -7.72 -17.10
C THR A 167 -4.33 -8.01 -16.14
N PRO A 168 -5.55 -8.31 -16.63
CA PRO A 168 -6.70 -8.56 -15.78
C PRO A 168 -6.45 -9.69 -14.79
N ILE A 169 -6.89 -9.51 -13.55
CA ILE A 169 -6.77 -10.54 -12.52
C ILE A 169 -7.67 -11.72 -12.87
N SER A 170 -7.08 -12.92 -12.94
CA SER A 170 -7.84 -14.16 -12.87
C SER A 170 -8.33 -14.36 -11.43
N VAL A 171 -9.58 -13.96 -11.19
CA VAL A 171 -10.24 -14.03 -9.88
C VAL A 171 -10.44 -15.49 -9.46
N VAL A 172 -10.19 -15.77 -8.19
CA VAL A 172 -10.40 -17.10 -7.58
C VAL A 172 -11.44 -17.04 -6.45
N PRO A 173 -12.10 -18.15 -6.12
CA PRO A 173 -12.92 -18.25 -4.90
C PRO A 173 -12.13 -17.84 -3.66
N ASP A 174 -12.83 -17.35 -2.64
CA ASP A 174 -12.20 -16.87 -1.41
C ASP A 174 -11.50 -17.98 -0.63
N GLU A 175 -12.01 -19.20 -0.77
CA GLU A 175 -11.56 -20.43 -0.13
C GLU A 175 -10.29 -20.98 -0.79
N ALA A 176 -9.92 -20.51 -1.99
CA ALA A 176 -8.75 -21.02 -2.72
C ALA A 176 -7.43 -20.87 -1.96
N LEU A 177 -7.38 -19.98 -0.96
CA LEU A 177 -6.25 -19.86 -0.03
C LEU A 177 -6.06 -21.08 0.89
N LEU A 178 -7.15 -21.77 1.23
CA LEU A 178 -7.15 -22.95 2.10
C LEU A 178 -6.71 -24.20 1.34
N ASP A 179 -6.97 -24.23 0.03
CA ASP A 179 -6.65 -25.37 -0.84
C ASP A 179 -5.19 -25.38 -1.32
N THR A 180 -4.48 -24.25 -1.17
CA THR A 180 -3.04 -24.17 -1.44
C THR A 180 -2.23 -24.88 -0.35
N LYS A 181 -1.70 -26.07 -0.66
CA LYS A 181 -0.65 -26.70 0.15
C LYS A 181 0.62 -25.86 0.08
N ALA A 182 0.96 -25.18 1.17
CA ALA A 182 2.25 -24.53 1.29
C ALA A 182 3.34 -25.62 1.33
N THR A 183 4.08 -25.79 0.23
CA THR A 183 5.35 -26.50 0.26
C THR A 183 6.35 -25.58 0.97
N GLY A 184 6.85 -26.01 2.14
CA GLY A 184 7.81 -25.23 2.90
C GLY A 184 9.02 -24.85 2.04
N LEU A 185 9.27 -23.55 1.90
CA LEU A 185 10.52 -23.06 1.31
C LEU A 185 11.60 -23.18 2.38
N VAL A 186 12.41 -24.23 2.27
CA VAL A 186 13.64 -24.34 3.06
C VAL A 186 14.69 -23.52 2.33
N SER A 187 15.30 -22.55 3.04
CA SER A 187 16.45 -21.71 2.64
C SER A 187 16.23 -20.55 1.65
N VAL A 188 15.21 -19.72 1.84
CA VAL A 188 15.17 -18.39 1.19
C VAL A 188 15.22 -17.31 2.28
N ASP A 189 16.29 -16.52 2.30
CA ASP A 189 16.38 -15.34 3.14
C ASP A 189 15.75 -14.16 2.40
N PHE A 190 14.53 -13.81 2.79
CA PHE A 190 13.74 -12.74 2.17
C PHE A 190 14.18 -11.33 2.62
N LEU A 191 15.15 -11.23 3.53
CA LEU A 191 15.61 -9.97 4.11
C LEU A 191 16.95 -9.48 3.53
N ASP A 192 17.55 -10.25 2.61
CA ASP A 192 18.78 -9.84 1.93
C ASP A 192 18.49 -8.74 0.89
N LYS A 193 18.68 -7.49 1.32
CA LYS A 193 18.53 -6.29 0.49
C LYS A 193 19.47 -6.26 -0.72
N GLU A 194 20.56 -7.03 -0.74
CA GLU A 194 21.47 -7.05 -1.89
C GLU A 194 20.86 -7.75 -3.12
N SER A 195 19.85 -8.59 -2.90
CA SER A 195 19.14 -9.34 -3.95
C SER A 195 17.95 -8.59 -4.57
N ASP A 196 17.57 -7.44 -4.00
CA ASP A 196 16.38 -6.71 -4.43
C ASP A 196 16.70 -5.79 -5.62
N VAL A 197 16.35 -6.26 -6.82
CA VAL A 197 16.54 -5.56 -8.10
C VAL A 197 15.79 -4.22 -8.13
N SER A 198 14.81 -4.00 -7.24
CA SER A 198 14.08 -2.73 -7.13
C SER A 198 14.87 -1.61 -6.44
N ILE A 199 16.01 -1.92 -5.83
CA ILE A 199 16.93 -0.94 -5.21
C ILE A 199 17.96 -0.40 -6.24
N LYS A 200 18.02 -0.99 -7.44
CA LYS A 200 18.94 -0.59 -8.52
C LYS A 200 18.18 -0.09 -9.76
N SER A 201 17.43 1.00 -9.65
CA SER A 201 17.11 1.89 -10.78
C SER A 201 16.59 3.24 -10.32
#